data_AF-A0A7S0DX24-F1
#
_entry.id   AF-A0A7S0DX24-F1
#
_cell.length_a   1.000
_cell.length_b   1.000
_cell.length_c   1.000
_cell.angle_alpha   90.00
_cell.angle_beta   90.00
_cell.angle_gamma   90.00
#
_symmetry.space_group_name_H-M   'P 1'
#
loop_
_entity.id
_entity.type
_entity.pdbx_description
1 polymer ?
#
loop_
_entity_poly.entity_id
_entity_poly.type
_entity_poly.pdbx_seq_one_letter_code
_entity_poly.pdbx_strand_id
1 'polypeptide(L)'
;QQREELDRMSVTRALETVEHSHVAVIMIDASRGLVQQDKAIADKVCKQAKSCILVGNKSDLLTDKEWEAFRLKVETDLRMIPWAPLVRASVLTGQGVEEAMELVVEAGRWRRERLPKAPLNDVFQDALMIRPLPRTKTGGLQKLRYALQLETETPTFVLHMNRNVQLHSSDQKYVENIIRKRWPYTATPLRIQYKGPDKGKKQQQQQDGSAARPHVDQRKKRSPKGGSRRYQ
;
A
#
# COMPACT_ATOMS: atom_id res chain seq x y z
N GLN A 1 -8.12 34.23 -22.84
CA GLN A 1 -8.64 33.42 -23.96
C GLN A 1 -7.57 32.49 -24.55
N GLN A 2 -6.69 32.90 -25.48
CA GLN A 2 -5.68 31.97 -26.05
C GLN A 2 -4.73 31.31 -25.02
N ARG A 3 -4.26 32.06 -24.02
CA ARG A 3 -3.38 31.51 -22.98
C ARG A 3 -4.07 30.48 -22.07
N GLU A 4 -5.34 30.72 -21.75
CA GLU A 4 -6.14 29.78 -20.94
C GLU A 4 -6.49 28.51 -21.72
N GLU A 5 -6.66 28.63 -23.04
CA GLU A 5 -6.89 27.49 -23.93
C GLU A 5 -5.63 26.63 -24.06
N LEU A 6 -4.45 27.26 -24.21
CA LEU A 6 -3.16 26.58 -24.18
C LEU A 6 -2.89 25.90 -22.83
N ASP A 7 -3.18 26.58 -21.72
CA ASP A 7 -3.02 26.01 -20.38
C ASP A 7 -3.95 24.80 -20.18
N ARG A 8 -5.20 24.86 -20.67
CA ARG A 8 -6.12 23.71 -20.64
C ARG A 8 -5.62 22.52 -21.45
N MET A 9 -5.15 22.76 -22.67
CA MET A 9 -4.59 21.70 -23.52
C MET A 9 -3.34 21.05 -22.89
N SER A 10 -2.50 21.86 -22.23
CA SER A 10 -1.33 21.39 -21.49
C SER A 10 -1.72 20.44 -20.36
N VAL A 11 -2.75 20.81 -19.57
CA VAL A 11 -3.27 19.96 -18.50
C VAL A 11 -3.84 18.64 -19.04
N THR A 12 -4.63 18.67 -20.12
CA THR A 12 -5.17 17.43 -20.71
C THR A 12 -4.06 16.47 -21.13
N ARG A 13 -3.03 16.98 -21.81
CA ARG A 13 -1.86 16.16 -22.21
C ARG A 13 -1.10 15.61 -20.99
N ALA A 14 -0.96 16.40 -19.92
CA ALA A 14 -0.34 15.94 -18.69
C ALA A 14 -1.15 14.80 -18.05
N LEU A 15 -2.48 14.90 -18.03
CA LEU A 15 -3.38 13.88 -17.49
C LEU A 15 -3.30 12.56 -18.27
N GLU A 16 -3.20 12.61 -19.60
CA GLU A 16 -2.99 11.45 -20.47
C GLU A 16 -1.60 10.84 -20.24
N THR A 17 -0.57 11.65 -20.09
CA THR A 17 0.81 11.17 -19.88
C THR A 17 0.96 10.42 -18.56
N VAL A 18 0.27 10.87 -17.50
CA VAL A 18 0.27 10.21 -16.19
C VAL A 18 -0.28 8.77 -16.29
N GLU A 19 -1.22 8.50 -17.20
CA GLU A 19 -1.76 7.15 -17.39
C GLU A 19 -0.70 6.14 -17.82
N HIS A 20 0.22 6.57 -18.69
CA HIS A 20 1.25 5.71 -19.28
C HIS A 20 2.57 5.70 -18.49
N SER A 21 2.70 6.49 -17.42
CA SER A 21 3.93 6.55 -16.63
C SER A 21 3.89 5.61 -15.42
N HIS A 22 5.06 5.23 -14.90
CA HIS A 22 5.17 4.55 -13.59
C HIS A 22 5.53 5.55 -12.48
N VAL A 23 6.36 6.54 -12.83
CA VAL A 23 6.85 7.60 -11.96
C VAL A 23 6.55 8.93 -12.64
N ALA A 24 5.90 9.84 -11.92
CA ALA A 24 5.61 11.20 -12.35
C ALA A 24 6.52 12.18 -11.60
N VAL A 25 7.08 13.14 -12.32
CA VAL A 25 7.80 14.28 -11.74
C VAL A 25 6.94 15.51 -11.98
N ILE A 26 6.40 16.08 -10.89
CA ILE A 26 5.58 17.29 -10.96
C ILE A 26 6.48 18.48 -10.64
N MET A 27 6.77 19.28 -11.66
CA MET A 27 7.57 20.48 -11.52
C MET A 27 6.68 21.68 -11.23
N ILE A 28 6.91 22.36 -10.12
CA ILE A 28 6.17 23.51 -9.63
C ILE A 28 7.11 24.71 -9.64
N ASP A 29 6.66 25.85 -10.15
CA ASP A 29 7.40 27.11 -10.05
C ASP A 29 7.31 27.64 -8.61
N ALA A 30 8.39 27.48 -7.83
CA ALA A 30 8.40 27.85 -6.41
C ALA A 30 8.19 29.36 -6.21
N SER A 31 8.57 30.21 -7.18
CA SER A 31 8.40 31.67 -7.12
C SER A 31 6.95 32.12 -7.25
N ARG A 32 6.12 31.30 -7.93
CA ARG A 32 4.68 31.55 -8.09
C ARG A 32 3.84 30.80 -7.06
N GLY A 33 4.41 29.77 -6.46
CA GLY A 33 3.71 28.88 -5.55
C GLY A 33 2.75 27.93 -6.28
N LEU A 34 2.02 27.15 -5.48
CA LEU A 34 1.11 26.12 -5.96
C LEU A 34 -0.17 26.72 -6.57
N VAL A 35 -0.52 26.30 -7.78
CA VAL A 35 -1.76 26.69 -8.48
C VAL A 35 -2.79 25.55 -8.52
N GLN A 36 -4.03 25.88 -8.91
CA GLN A 36 -5.12 24.89 -8.98
C GLN A 36 -4.84 23.74 -9.96
N GLN A 37 -4.08 24.01 -11.02
CA GLN A 37 -3.72 23.00 -12.02
C GLN A 37 -2.75 21.95 -11.45
N ASP A 38 -1.77 22.37 -10.64
CA ASP A 38 -0.85 21.44 -9.95
C ASP A 38 -1.61 20.45 -9.07
N LYS A 39 -2.62 20.94 -8.36
CA LYS A 39 -3.50 20.11 -7.52
C LYS A 39 -4.29 19.09 -8.36
N ALA A 40 -4.75 19.48 -9.54
CA ALA A 40 -5.48 18.58 -10.43
C ALA A 40 -4.58 17.45 -10.97
N ILE A 41 -3.33 17.76 -11.33
CA ILE A 41 -2.34 16.76 -11.76
C ILE A 41 -1.98 15.83 -10.59
N ALA A 42 -1.72 16.38 -9.40
CA ALA A 42 -1.43 15.60 -8.19
C ALA A 42 -2.60 14.67 -7.79
N ASP A 43 -3.84 15.13 -7.93
CA ASP A 43 -5.04 14.31 -7.68
C ASP A 43 -5.14 13.13 -8.67
N LYS A 44 -4.82 13.34 -9.95
CA LYS A 44 -4.75 12.26 -10.95
C LYS A 44 -3.66 11.24 -10.60
N VAL A 45 -2.47 11.71 -10.23
CA VAL A 45 -1.34 10.86 -9.77
C VAL A 45 -1.75 10.01 -8.56
N CYS A 46 -2.43 10.61 -7.59
CA CYS A 46 -2.96 9.92 -6.41
C CYS A 46 -3.96 8.82 -6.80
N LYS A 47 -4.98 9.16 -7.58
CA LYS A 47 -6.03 8.22 -8.04
C LYS A 47 -5.45 7.02 -8.77
N GLN A 48 -4.41 7.25 -9.57
CA GLN A 48 -3.74 6.21 -10.34
C GLN A 48 -2.62 5.49 -9.59
N ALA A 49 -2.36 5.86 -8.34
CA ALA A 49 -1.28 5.31 -7.51
C ALA A 49 0.08 5.32 -8.23
N LYS A 50 0.39 6.42 -8.92
CA LYS A 50 1.68 6.63 -9.55
C LYS A 50 2.71 7.08 -8.52
N SER A 51 3.96 6.70 -8.71
CA SER A 51 5.05 7.21 -7.89
C SER A 51 5.24 8.68 -8.27
N CYS A 52 5.59 9.51 -7.31
CA CYS A 52 5.57 10.94 -7.50
C CYS A 52 6.75 11.58 -6.80
N ILE A 53 7.45 12.45 -7.52
CA ILE A 53 8.44 13.38 -6.98
C ILE A 53 7.91 14.77 -7.30
N LEU A 54 7.87 15.64 -6.29
CA LEU A 54 7.59 17.05 -6.46
C LEU A 54 8.91 17.80 -6.61
N VAL A 55 8.98 18.73 -7.55
CA VAL A 55 10.19 19.54 -7.78
C VAL A 55 9.79 21.01 -7.71
N GLY A 56 10.24 21.71 -6.67
CA GLY A 56 10.10 23.16 -6.58
C GLY A 56 11.21 23.84 -7.37
N ASN A 57 10.93 24.16 -8.63
CA ASN A 57 11.86 24.80 -9.55
C ASN A 57 11.96 26.32 -9.31
N LYS A 58 13.04 26.93 -9.80
CA LYS A 58 13.40 28.35 -9.61
C LYS A 58 13.66 28.72 -8.15
N SER A 59 14.14 27.77 -7.36
CA SER A 59 14.41 27.99 -5.94
C SER A 59 15.54 28.99 -5.68
N ASP A 60 16.33 29.32 -6.70
CA ASP A 60 17.34 30.40 -6.71
C ASP A 60 16.73 31.80 -6.55
N LEU A 61 15.46 31.96 -6.90
CA LEU A 61 14.72 33.22 -6.71
C LEU A 61 14.16 33.40 -5.30
N LEU A 62 14.30 32.39 -4.43
CA LEU A 62 13.71 32.37 -3.09
C LEU A 62 14.80 32.39 -2.03
N THR A 63 14.56 33.18 -0.98
CA THR A 63 15.27 33.04 0.30
C THR A 63 14.88 31.74 1.01
N ASP A 64 15.69 31.29 1.98
CA ASP A 64 15.38 30.08 2.74
C ASP A 64 14.06 30.15 3.50
N LYS A 65 13.68 31.34 3.99
CA LYS A 65 12.38 31.55 4.63
C LYS A 65 11.21 31.38 3.66
N GLU A 66 11.35 31.90 2.45
CA GLU A 66 10.32 31.77 1.40
C GLU A 66 10.21 30.32 0.92
N TRP A 67 11.34 29.62 0.80
CA TRP A 67 11.37 28.20 0.48
C TRP A 67 10.63 27.36 1.54
N GLU A 68 10.91 27.59 2.83
CA GLU A 68 10.22 26.87 3.90
C GLU A 68 8.71 27.15 3.92
N ALA A 69 8.31 28.41 3.68
CA ALA A 69 6.90 28.76 3.54
C ALA A 69 6.24 28.05 2.35
N PHE A 70 6.92 27.96 1.21
CA PHE A 70 6.47 27.21 0.04
C PHE A 70 6.35 25.71 0.34
N ARG A 71 7.36 25.10 0.98
CA ARG A 71 7.37 23.68 1.36
C ARG A 71 6.17 23.34 2.25
N LEU A 72 5.93 24.10 3.31
CA LEU A 72 4.80 23.89 4.23
C LEU A 72 3.46 24.04 3.52
N LYS A 73 3.34 24.98 2.58
CA LYS A 73 2.13 25.16 1.76
C LYS A 73 1.90 23.94 0.86
N VAL A 74 2.94 23.44 0.20
CA VAL A 74 2.88 22.23 -0.63
C VAL A 74 2.47 21.01 0.20
N GLU A 75 3.06 20.80 1.37
CA GLU A 75 2.71 19.69 2.27
C GLU A 75 1.24 19.75 2.73
N THR A 76 0.74 20.94 3.00
CA THR A 76 -0.65 21.16 3.43
C THR A 76 -1.63 20.92 2.29
N ASP A 77 -1.36 21.51 1.13
CA ASP A 77 -2.26 21.51 -0.02
C ASP A 77 -2.23 20.19 -0.80
N LEU A 78 -1.08 19.50 -0.84
CA LEU A 78 -0.88 18.23 -1.53
C LEU A 78 -0.89 17.02 -0.58
N ARG A 79 -1.59 17.13 0.56
CA ARG A 79 -1.76 16.06 1.56
C ARG A 79 -2.33 14.73 1.02
N MET A 80 -2.88 14.71 -0.21
CA MET A 80 -3.36 13.51 -0.87
C MET A 80 -2.23 12.62 -1.42
N ILE A 81 -1.01 13.16 -1.58
CA ILE A 81 0.19 12.43 -2.03
C ILE A 81 1.32 12.52 -0.98
N PRO A 82 1.08 12.08 0.28
CA PRO A 82 2.04 12.26 1.38
C PRO A 82 3.35 11.48 1.20
N TRP A 83 3.42 10.56 0.23
CA TRP A 83 4.62 9.80 -0.10
C TRP A 83 5.58 10.54 -1.04
N ALA A 84 5.14 11.65 -1.64
CA ALA A 84 5.91 12.36 -2.66
C ALA A 84 6.90 13.34 -2.00
N PRO A 85 8.23 13.12 -2.12
CA PRO A 85 9.22 14.07 -1.63
C PRO A 85 9.18 15.36 -2.46
N LEU A 86 9.47 16.49 -1.82
CA LEU A 86 9.67 17.79 -2.47
C LEU A 86 11.17 18.10 -2.57
N VAL A 87 11.68 18.10 -3.79
CA VAL A 87 13.07 18.47 -4.10
C VAL A 87 13.16 19.97 -4.39
N ARG A 88 14.12 20.64 -3.75
CA ARG A 88 14.47 22.03 -4.05
C ARG A 88 15.36 22.07 -5.29
N ALA A 89 14.94 22.73 -6.36
CA ALA A 89 15.71 22.74 -7.60
C ALA A 89 15.79 24.11 -8.29
N SER A 90 16.89 24.31 -9.00
CA SER A 90 17.01 25.33 -10.04
C SER A 90 17.55 24.67 -11.30
N VAL A 91 16.67 24.46 -12.28
CA VAL A 91 17.05 23.81 -13.54
C VAL A 91 18.07 24.65 -14.32
N LEU A 92 18.08 25.97 -14.11
CA LEU A 92 19.04 26.88 -14.74
C LEU A 92 20.47 26.64 -14.25
N THR A 93 20.64 26.40 -12.95
CA THR A 93 21.96 26.13 -12.34
C THR A 93 22.29 24.64 -12.29
N GLY A 94 21.30 23.77 -12.52
CA GLY A 94 21.41 22.32 -12.37
C GLY A 94 21.21 21.82 -10.94
N GLN A 95 21.05 22.71 -9.95
CA GLN A 95 20.84 22.33 -8.55
C GLN A 95 19.58 21.49 -8.39
N GLY A 96 19.67 20.37 -7.66
CA GLY A 96 18.56 19.48 -7.32
C GLY A 96 18.08 18.56 -8.45
N VAL A 97 18.63 18.69 -9.66
CA VAL A 97 18.24 17.83 -10.80
C VAL A 97 18.72 16.40 -10.59
N GLU A 98 19.97 16.22 -10.13
CA GLU A 98 20.54 14.89 -9.85
C GLU A 98 19.76 14.18 -8.73
N GLU A 99 19.49 14.87 -7.62
CA GLU A 99 18.67 14.36 -6.51
C GLU A 99 17.27 13.91 -6.99
N ALA A 100 16.60 14.72 -7.81
CA ALA A 100 15.30 14.35 -8.37
C ALA A 100 15.40 13.08 -9.24
N MET A 101 16.46 12.93 -10.03
CA MET A 101 16.68 11.76 -10.88
C MET A 101 17.02 10.51 -10.07
N GLU A 102 17.81 10.63 -9.01
CA GLU A 102 18.07 9.53 -8.07
C GLU A 102 16.78 9.02 -7.42
N LEU A 103 15.91 9.93 -6.98
CA LEU A 103 14.60 9.59 -6.43
C LEU A 103 13.69 8.91 -7.45
N VAL A 104 13.75 9.30 -8.74
CA VAL A 104 13.01 8.62 -9.82
C VAL A 104 13.47 7.16 -9.97
N VAL A 105 14.79 6.92 -9.96
CA VAL A 105 15.36 5.57 -10.04
C VAL A 105 14.97 4.76 -8.80
N GLU A 106 15.08 5.36 -7.61
CA GLU A 106 14.70 4.72 -6.35
C GLU A 106 13.22 4.36 -6.31
N ALA A 107 12.33 5.27 -6.72
CA ALA A 107 10.90 5.02 -6.84
C ALA A 107 10.62 3.85 -7.79
N GLY A 108 11.29 3.82 -8.94
CA GLY A 108 11.19 2.73 -9.89
C GLY A 108 11.60 1.38 -9.29
N ARG A 109 12.66 1.35 -8.46
CA ARG A 109 13.07 0.15 -7.71
C ARG A 109 11.99 -0.27 -6.71
N TRP A 110 11.52 0.66 -5.87
CA TRP A 110 10.49 0.37 -4.85
C TRP A 110 9.19 -0.16 -5.44
N ARG A 111 8.77 0.34 -6.61
CA ARG A 111 7.61 -0.19 -7.34
C ARG A 111 7.79 -1.62 -7.83
N ARG A 112 9.01 -2.13 -7.95
CA ARG A 112 9.26 -3.51 -8.39
C ARG A 112 9.63 -4.44 -7.25
N GLU A 113 9.86 -3.89 -6.07
CA GLU A 113 10.30 -4.63 -4.90
C GLU A 113 9.23 -5.62 -4.43
N ARG A 114 9.62 -6.88 -4.26
CA ARG A 114 8.77 -7.95 -3.73
C ARG A 114 9.22 -8.30 -2.32
N LEU A 115 8.40 -7.97 -1.33
CA LEU A 115 8.69 -8.28 0.06
C LEU A 115 8.39 -9.75 0.38
N PRO A 116 9.34 -10.47 1.00
CA PRO A 116 9.08 -11.80 1.50
C PRO A 116 8.01 -11.78 2.60
N LYS A 117 7.16 -12.81 2.62
CA LYS A 117 6.02 -12.88 3.56
C LYS A 117 6.46 -12.90 5.03
N ALA A 118 7.50 -13.66 5.38
CA ALA A 118 7.90 -13.81 6.79
C ALA A 118 8.34 -12.48 7.43
N PRO A 119 9.34 -11.73 6.90
CA PRO A 119 9.73 -10.43 7.42
C PRO A 119 8.58 -9.43 7.52
N LEU A 120 7.67 -9.44 6.53
CA LEU A 120 6.48 -8.57 6.56
C LEU A 120 5.58 -8.88 7.76
N ASN A 121 5.35 -10.16 8.05
CA ASN A 121 4.51 -10.57 9.17
C ASN A 121 5.18 -10.30 10.51
N ASP A 122 6.49 -10.50 10.62
CA ASP A 122 7.25 -10.21 11.85
C ASP A 122 7.15 -8.73 12.21
N VAL A 123 7.35 -7.82 11.24
CA VAL A 123 7.22 -6.37 11.43
C VAL A 123 5.81 -5.97 11.90
N PHE A 124 4.77 -6.60 11.34
CA PHE A 124 3.41 -6.37 11.81
C PHE A 124 3.15 -6.91 13.21
N GLN A 125 3.67 -8.10 13.52
CA GLN A 125 3.50 -8.73 14.83
C GLN A 125 4.11 -7.85 15.93
N ASP A 126 5.34 -7.38 15.73
CA ASP A 126 6.05 -6.52 16.68
C ASP A 126 5.31 -5.19 16.89
N ALA A 127 4.91 -4.54 15.80
CA ALA A 127 4.23 -3.26 15.87
C ALA A 127 2.85 -3.36 16.55
N LEU A 128 2.06 -4.38 16.21
CA LEU A 128 0.71 -4.57 16.74
C LEU A 128 0.70 -5.09 18.19
N MET A 129 1.80 -5.67 18.67
CA MET A 129 2.00 -6.00 20.07
C MET A 129 2.17 -4.74 20.92
N ILE A 130 2.90 -3.73 20.41
CA ILE A 130 3.10 -2.44 21.09
C ILE A 130 1.82 -1.60 21.02
N ARG A 131 1.21 -1.49 19.84
CA ARG A 131 -0.03 -0.74 19.63
C ARG A 131 -1.04 -1.60 18.87
N PRO A 132 -1.94 -2.30 19.59
CA PRO A 132 -2.99 -3.09 18.97
C PRO A 132 -3.96 -2.23 18.15
N LEU A 133 -4.58 -2.84 17.13
CA LEU A 133 -5.67 -2.21 16.40
C LEU A 133 -6.88 -2.00 17.33
N PRO A 134 -7.63 -0.90 17.19
CA PRO A 134 -8.78 -0.63 18.04
C PRO A 134 -9.87 -1.68 17.85
N ARG A 135 -10.82 -1.73 18.79
CA ARG A 135 -12.00 -2.57 18.65
C ARG A 135 -12.90 -2.06 17.52
N THR A 136 -13.70 -2.95 16.95
CA THR A 136 -14.77 -2.55 16.02
C THR A 136 -15.79 -1.66 16.74
N LYS A 137 -16.62 -0.96 15.98
CA LYS A 137 -17.79 -0.22 16.51
C LYS A 137 -18.71 -1.11 17.37
N THR A 138 -18.76 -2.41 17.09
CA THR A 138 -19.51 -3.43 17.83
C THR A 138 -18.73 -4.05 19.01
N GLY A 139 -17.58 -3.48 19.40
CA GLY A 139 -16.78 -3.93 20.55
C GLY A 139 -15.87 -5.13 20.30
N GLY A 140 -15.87 -5.68 19.08
CA GLY A 140 -15.08 -6.83 18.71
C GLY A 140 -13.60 -6.54 18.52
N LEU A 141 -12.72 -7.40 19.05
CA LEU A 141 -11.27 -7.35 18.77
C LEU A 141 -10.96 -7.53 17.26
N GLN A 142 -10.12 -6.65 16.73
CA GLN A 142 -9.57 -6.72 15.38
C GLN A 142 -8.15 -7.29 15.46
N LYS A 143 -7.90 -8.40 14.78
CA LYS A 143 -6.60 -9.08 14.79
C LYS A 143 -6.15 -9.35 13.36
N LEU A 144 -4.91 -8.99 13.06
CA LEU A 144 -4.23 -9.44 11.85
C LEU A 144 -3.90 -10.92 12.02
N ARG A 145 -4.21 -11.73 11.00
CA ARG A 145 -3.80 -13.14 10.91
C ARG A 145 -2.48 -13.27 10.18
N TYR A 146 -2.41 -12.64 9.02
CA TYR A 146 -1.18 -12.50 8.24
C TYR A 146 -1.33 -11.39 7.21
N ALA A 147 -0.20 -10.86 6.76
CA ALA A 147 -0.09 -9.95 5.63
C ALA A 147 0.69 -10.61 4.48
N LEU A 148 0.42 -10.18 3.25
CA LEU A 148 1.23 -10.50 2.07
C LEU A 148 1.16 -9.35 1.06
N GLN A 149 2.13 -9.29 0.15
CA GLN A 149 2.10 -8.40 -1.01
C GLN A 149 1.47 -9.15 -2.19
N LEU A 150 0.37 -8.64 -2.73
CA LEU A 150 -0.29 -9.18 -3.93
C LEU A 150 0.46 -8.74 -5.19
N GLU A 151 0.61 -7.42 -5.36
CA GLU A 151 1.12 -6.79 -6.58
C GLU A 151 2.33 -5.92 -6.24
N THR A 152 3.30 -5.90 -7.16
CA THR A 152 4.53 -5.10 -7.01
C THR A 152 4.36 -3.73 -7.68
N GLU A 153 4.03 -3.70 -8.97
CA GLU A 153 4.03 -2.47 -9.80
C GLU A 153 3.27 -1.29 -9.18
N THR A 154 2.15 -1.58 -8.53
CA THR A 154 1.53 -0.72 -7.53
C THR A 154 1.56 -1.47 -6.21
N PRO A 155 2.52 -1.19 -5.30
CA PRO A 155 2.76 -2.02 -4.12
C PRO A 155 1.47 -2.21 -3.31
N THR A 156 0.87 -3.39 -3.47
CA THR A 156 -0.46 -3.68 -2.93
C THR A 156 -0.34 -4.79 -1.91
N PHE A 157 -0.67 -4.46 -0.68
CA PHE A 157 -0.65 -5.37 0.46
C PHE A 157 -2.07 -5.80 0.79
N VAL A 158 -2.21 -7.08 1.15
CA VAL A 158 -3.44 -7.60 1.73
C VAL A 158 -3.16 -8.03 3.16
N LEU A 159 -3.95 -7.47 4.06
CA LEU A 159 -3.98 -7.84 5.46
C LEU A 159 -5.22 -8.72 5.68
N HIS A 160 -4.98 -10.00 5.95
CA HIS A 160 -6.03 -10.93 6.30
C HIS A 160 -6.36 -10.78 7.78
N MET A 161 -7.54 -10.25 8.04
CA MET A 161 -8.06 -9.95 9.36
C MET A 161 -8.93 -11.11 9.88
N ASN A 162 -9.11 -11.18 11.20
CA ASN A 162 -10.03 -12.14 11.81
C ASN A 162 -11.51 -11.84 11.52
N ARG A 163 -11.84 -10.63 11.05
CA ARG A 163 -13.20 -10.14 10.75
C ARG A 163 -13.17 -9.23 9.53
N ASN A 164 -14.31 -9.11 8.85
CA ASN A 164 -14.45 -8.15 7.76
C ASN A 164 -14.72 -6.77 8.38
N VAL A 165 -13.72 -5.90 8.37
CA VAL A 165 -13.80 -4.57 8.98
C VAL A 165 -13.00 -3.60 8.12
N GLN A 166 -13.56 -2.41 7.93
CA GLN A 166 -12.85 -1.28 7.37
C GLN A 166 -12.23 -0.47 8.51
N LEU A 167 -10.90 -0.37 8.53
CA LEU A 167 -10.18 0.43 9.51
C LEU A 167 -10.49 1.92 9.34
N HIS A 168 -10.45 2.69 10.43
CA HIS A 168 -10.52 4.15 10.36
C HIS A 168 -9.26 4.71 9.69
N SER A 169 -9.34 5.90 9.09
CA SER A 169 -8.23 6.50 8.34
C SER A 169 -6.94 6.64 9.15
N SER A 170 -7.04 6.94 10.45
CA SER A 170 -5.91 7.00 11.39
C SER A 170 -5.19 5.65 11.54
N ASP A 171 -5.96 4.55 11.60
CA ASP A 171 -5.41 3.20 11.73
C ASP A 171 -4.84 2.70 10.41
N GLN A 172 -5.45 3.08 9.28
CA GLN A 172 -4.88 2.81 7.96
C GLN A 172 -3.50 3.46 7.80
N LYS A 173 -3.36 4.73 8.19
CA LYS A 173 -2.07 5.44 8.19
C LYS A 173 -1.07 4.78 9.14
N TYR A 174 -1.52 4.34 10.31
CA TYR A 174 -0.66 3.61 11.25
C TYR A 174 -0.15 2.32 10.62
N VAL A 175 -1.01 1.52 10.00
CA VAL A 175 -0.66 0.28 9.30
C VAL A 175 0.31 0.55 8.14
N GLU A 176 0.07 1.60 7.35
CA GLU A 176 1.00 2.02 6.29
C GLU A 176 2.37 2.37 6.87
N ASN A 177 2.41 3.12 7.98
CA ASN A 177 3.64 3.52 8.65
C ASN A 177 4.42 2.33 9.24
N ILE A 178 3.76 1.23 9.60
CA ILE A 178 4.44 0.00 10.00
C ILE A 178 5.31 -0.53 8.85
N ILE A 179 4.76 -0.56 7.63
CA ILE A 179 5.50 -0.98 6.43
C ILE A 179 6.61 0.03 6.14
N ARG A 180 6.27 1.33 6.10
CA ARG A 180 7.21 2.41 5.72
C ARG A 180 8.41 2.54 6.65
N LYS A 181 8.26 2.21 7.93
CA LYS A 181 9.37 2.22 8.90
C LYS A 181 10.48 1.23 8.55
N ARG A 182 10.13 0.08 7.96
CA ARG A 182 11.11 -0.95 7.56
C ARG A 182 11.50 -0.85 6.10
N TRP A 183 10.55 -0.52 5.24
CA TRP A 183 10.73 -0.35 3.80
C TRP A 183 10.23 1.04 3.40
N PRO A 184 11.11 2.02 3.16
CA PRO A 184 10.71 3.42 2.94
C PRO A 184 9.64 3.64 1.87
N TYR A 185 9.68 2.86 0.77
CA TYR A 185 8.84 3.09 -0.41
C TYR A 185 8.88 4.57 -0.83
N THR A 186 10.09 5.12 -0.90
CA THR A 186 10.35 6.52 -1.24
C THR A 186 9.64 6.88 -2.54
N ALA A 187 8.96 8.03 -2.55
CA ALA A 187 8.20 8.53 -3.69
C ALA A 187 7.11 7.56 -4.21
N THR A 188 6.75 6.52 -3.46
CA THR A 188 5.89 5.43 -3.96
C THR A 188 4.67 5.23 -3.07
N PRO A 189 3.44 5.22 -3.64
CA PRO A 189 2.23 4.96 -2.88
C PRO A 189 2.11 3.48 -2.49
N LEU A 190 1.50 3.24 -1.33
CA LEU A 190 1.13 1.90 -0.87
C LEU A 190 -0.40 1.74 -0.95
N ARG A 191 -0.85 0.62 -1.50
CA ARG A 191 -2.26 0.21 -1.41
C ARG A 191 -2.40 -0.89 -0.37
N ILE A 192 -3.33 -0.73 0.56
CA ILE A 192 -3.56 -1.71 1.63
C ILE A 192 -5.02 -2.13 1.62
N GLN A 193 -5.25 -3.40 1.34
CA GLN A 193 -6.56 -4.03 1.37
C GLN A 193 -6.73 -4.84 2.65
N TYR A 194 -7.90 -4.73 3.27
CA TYR A 194 -8.24 -5.47 4.49
C TYR A 194 -9.28 -6.53 4.13
N LYS A 195 -8.96 -7.81 4.36
CA LYS A 195 -9.85 -8.93 4.03
C LYS A 195 -10.22 -9.72 5.27
N GLY A 196 -11.51 -9.84 5.55
CA GLY A 196 -12.03 -10.74 6.58
C GLY A 196 -12.15 -12.20 6.13
N PRO A 197 -12.57 -13.11 7.02
CA PRO A 197 -12.92 -14.47 6.64
C PRO A 197 -14.11 -14.47 5.70
N ASP A 198 -14.01 -15.26 4.63
CA ASP A 198 -15.07 -15.45 3.65
C ASP A 198 -16.22 -16.25 4.29
N LYS A 199 -17.39 -15.63 4.45
CA LYS A 199 -18.54 -16.26 5.14
C LYS A 199 -19.23 -17.31 4.26
N GLY A 200 -18.91 -17.40 2.96
CA GLY A 200 -19.64 -18.22 1.98
C GLY A 200 -19.20 -19.69 1.81
N LYS A 201 -18.00 -20.10 2.26
CA LYS A 201 -17.49 -21.47 1.98
C LYS A 201 -17.67 -22.48 3.11
N LYS A 202 -18.13 -22.07 4.29
CA LYS A 202 -18.32 -22.99 5.43
C LYS A 202 -19.65 -23.75 5.43
N GLN A 203 -20.66 -23.31 4.69
CA GLN A 203 -21.97 -24.00 4.65
C GLN A 203 -21.99 -25.18 3.67
N GLN A 204 -21.19 -25.17 2.61
CA GLN A 204 -21.17 -26.26 1.62
C GLN A 204 -20.42 -27.51 2.09
N GLN A 205 -19.35 -27.37 2.88
CA GLN A 205 -18.62 -28.53 3.42
C GLN A 205 -19.34 -29.26 4.58
N GLN A 206 -20.36 -28.66 5.20
CA GLN A 206 -21.13 -29.31 6.25
C GLN A 206 -22.37 -30.06 5.72
N GLN A 207 -22.86 -29.74 4.52
CA GLN A 207 -23.97 -30.46 3.89
C GLN A 207 -23.50 -31.71 3.12
N ASP A 208 -22.34 -31.65 2.45
CA ASP A 208 -21.82 -32.80 1.68
C ASP A 208 -21.18 -33.90 2.55
N GLY A 209 -20.91 -33.63 3.83
CA GLY A 209 -20.28 -34.57 4.76
C GLY A 209 -21.25 -35.49 5.53
N SER A 210 -22.58 -35.33 5.39
CA SER A 210 -23.56 -36.13 6.14
C SER A 210 -24.08 -37.36 5.37
N ALA A 211 -23.72 -37.51 4.10
CA ALA A 211 -24.22 -38.58 3.22
C ALA A 211 -23.12 -39.56 2.76
N ALA A 212 -22.31 -40.10 3.68
CA ALA A 212 -21.56 -41.35 3.43
C ALA A 212 -20.87 -41.86 4.71
N ARG A 213 -21.60 -42.61 5.53
CA ARG A 213 -20.99 -43.68 6.35
C ARG A 213 -21.87 -44.91 6.23
N PRO A 214 -21.48 -45.96 5.49
CA PRO A 214 -22.20 -47.22 5.56
C PRO A 214 -21.99 -47.82 6.96
N HIS A 215 -23.11 -48.19 7.56
CA HIS A 215 -23.21 -48.88 8.84
C HIS A 215 -22.45 -50.20 8.76
N VAL A 216 -21.30 -50.32 9.46
CA VAL A 216 -20.58 -51.60 9.58
C VAL A 216 -21.35 -52.48 10.57
N ASP A 217 -22.03 -53.49 10.03
CA ASP A 217 -22.76 -54.51 10.76
C ASP A 217 -21.78 -55.47 11.46
N GLN A 218 -21.70 -55.41 12.78
CA GLN A 218 -20.92 -56.37 13.57
C GLN A 218 -21.77 -57.60 13.87
N ARG A 219 -21.71 -58.61 13.00
CA ARG A 219 -22.17 -59.98 13.32
C ARG A 219 -21.12 -61.04 12.99
N LYS A 220 -20.56 -61.58 14.08
CA LYS A 220 -20.14 -62.98 14.33
C LYS A 220 -19.51 -63.78 13.18
N LYS A 221 -18.30 -64.28 13.41
CA LYS A 221 -17.95 -65.70 13.19
C LYS A 221 -16.88 -66.17 14.18
N ARG A 222 -17.27 -67.12 15.04
CA ARG A 222 -16.41 -67.98 15.87
C ARG A 222 -15.88 -69.12 14.97
N SER A 223 -14.60 -69.52 15.09
CA SER A 223 -14.10 -70.84 15.55
C SER A 223 -13.10 -71.43 14.51
N PRO A 224 -12.30 -72.49 14.78
CA PRO A 224 -11.54 -72.85 16.00
C PRO A 224 -10.10 -73.42 15.73
N LYS A 225 -9.31 -73.54 16.81
CA LYS A 225 -8.28 -74.57 17.15
C LYS A 225 -6.98 -74.78 16.34
N GLY A 226 -5.89 -74.90 17.12
CA GLY A 226 -4.66 -75.69 16.87
C GLY A 226 -3.40 -74.83 17.05
N GLY A 227 -2.43 -75.06 17.93
CA GLY A 227 -2.11 -76.17 18.81
C GLY A 227 -0.58 -76.20 19.01
N SER A 228 -0.12 -76.07 20.26
CA SER A 228 1.19 -76.46 20.82
C SER A 228 2.52 -75.99 20.19
N ARG A 229 3.35 -75.29 20.99
CA ARG A 229 4.47 -75.94 21.71
C ARG A 229 5.08 -75.05 22.82
N ARG A 230 5.37 -75.71 23.93
CA ARG A 230 6.01 -75.23 25.17
C ARG A 230 7.47 -74.81 24.95
N TYR A 231 7.92 -73.88 25.79
CA TYR A 231 9.22 -74.01 26.45
C TYR A 231 8.97 -74.10 27.96
N GLN A 232 9.68 -75.06 28.58
CA GLN A 232 9.73 -75.44 30.01
C GLN A 232 8.58 -76.30 30.52
#